data_AF-A0A4Y9FKM0-F1
#
_entry.id   AF-A0A4Y9FKM0-F1
#
_cell.length_a   1.000
_cell.length_b   1.000
_cell.length_c   1.000
_cell.angle_alpha   90.00
_cell.angle_beta   90.00
_cell.angle_gamma   90.00
#
_symmetry.space_group_name_H-M   'P 1'
#
loop_
_entity.id
_entity.type
_entity.pdbx_description
1 polymer ?
#
loop_
_entity_poly.entity_id
_entity_poly.type
_entity_poly.pdbx_seq_one_letter_code
_entity_poly.pdbx_strand_id
1 'polypeptide(L)'
;MENASLKVRIQKLGTTLSNMVMPNIGSFIAWGVLTSLFIEKGWLPNAEFATIVSPMITYLLPLLIGYTGGYNVYGQRGGVVGAILTMGVIAGSEVPMFIGAMIVGPFGAWVIKKFDQAFQEKIRPGFEMLVNNFSAGLIGFVLMLISFKVVGPFVSSMTTAIGDGVQAIVDMKLLPLANIIIEPAKVLFLNNALNHGIFTPLGTEQVLKVGKSVLFLLEANPGPGLGILFAYALFGKGSAKSSSWGAMVIHFLGGIHEIYFPYVMMKPALFLAAIAGGVSGTFTFQLLNAGLVGASSPGSIIAITGLVPKEGNYFANLLAVWGGVFAGAIASFLVASIILKADKSEGASLESAQAATKAAKAVAKGQAQVPLSSDVTTDNVHQIIFACDAGMGSSAMGASLLRDKVKKAGLNIPVTNKAIANLQDTDHTLIITQEELAERAAQRTPRALHVAVDNFLTSPKYDEIIAQLTNQTATHASAQVEAQVQGLAPDLSNVEKVIFAYGAAQGSATMGQATLSAIFKNKGIEIPVVSLSYADLSDSNAQTSLIVTTVVEQARVQALAPHAQLLVVDSLVTTPEYDKLVASLRK
;
A
#
# COMPACT_ATOMS: atom_id res chain seq x y z
N MET A 1 -22.63 -21.76 -1.71
CA MET A 1 -21.35 -21.39 -2.37
C MET A 1 -21.70 -20.82 -3.74
N GLU A 2 -22.03 -19.54 -3.79
CA GLU A 2 -22.31 -18.86 -5.07
C GLU A 2 -21.04 -18.67 -5.88
N ASN A 3 -21.20 -18.73 -7.21
CA ASN A 3 -20.13 -18.61 -8.19
C ASN A 3 -19.33 -17.31 -7.99
N ALA A 4 -18.25 -17.37 -7.22
CA ALA A 4 -17.21 -16.35 -7.26
C ALA A 4 -16.80 -16.16 -8.72
N SER A 5 -17.06 -14.97 -9.27
CA SER A 5 -16.75 -14.65 -10.66
C SER A 5 -15.29 -15.01 -10.95
N LEU A 6 -14.99 -15.47 -12.17
CA LEU A 6 -13.64 -15.87 -12.59
C LEU A 6 -12.58 -14.81 -12.21
N LYS A 7 -12.95 -13.53 -12.28
CA LYS A 7 -12.17 -12.38 -11.82
C LYS A 7 -11.74 -12.49 -10.35
N VAL A 8 -12.66 -12.83 -9.43
CA VAL A 8 -12.37 -12.97 -7.99
C VAL A 8 -11.43 -14.15 -7.73
N ARG A 9 -11.56 -15.25 -8.49
CA ARG A 9 -10.64 -16.40 -8.34
C ARG A 9 -9.23 -16.07 -8.81
N ILE A 10 -9.10 -15.41 -9.97
CA ILE A 10 -7.81 -14.96 -10.51
C ILE A 10 -7.15 -13.95 -9.57
N GLN A 11 -7.92 -13.00 -9.04
CA GLN A 11 -7.45 -12.04 -8.04
C GLN A 11 -6.96 -12.77 -6.79
N LYS A 12 -7.75 -13.67 -6.19
CA LYS A 12 -7.35 -14.44 -5.00
C LYS A 12 -6.08 -15.25 -5.25
N LEU A 13 -5.95 -15.88 -6.41
CA LEU A 13 -4.73 -16.64 -6.76
C LEU A 13 -3.52 -15.70 -6.85
N GLY A 14 -3.63 -14.59 -7.58
CA GLY A 14 -2.56 -13.60 -7.71
C GLY A 14 -2.15 -12.99 -6.37
N THR A 15 -3.12 -12.62 -5.53
CA THR A 15 -2.88 -12.10 -4.18
C THR A 15 -2.19 -13.14 -3.30
N THR A 16 -2.59 -14.42 -3.39
CA THR A 16 -1.94 -15.51 -2.64
C THR A 16 -0.48 -15.67 -3.04
N LEU A 17 -0.18 -15.68 -4.35
CA LEU A 17 1.20 -15.78 -4.85
C LEU A 17 2.05 -14.59 -4.43
N SER A 18 1.50 -13.38 -4.57
CA SER A 18 2.19 -12.15 -4.20
C SER A 18 2.48 -12.08 -2.70
N ASN A 19 1.56 -12.53 -1.85
CA ASN A 19 1.72 -12.55 -0.39
C ASN A 19 2.82 -13.51 0.10
N MET A 20 3.33 -14.41 -0.75
CA MET A 20 4.48 -15.25 -0.43
C MET A 20 5.82 -14.57 -0.75
N VAL A 21 5.83 -13.61 -1.68
CA VAL A 21 7.05 -12.95 -2.17
C VAL A 21 7.21 -11.55 -1.58
N MET A 22 6.14 -10.76 -1.49
CA MET A 22 6.19 -9.36 -1.03
C MET A 22 6.83 -9.17 0.35
N PRO A 23 6.48 -9.96 1.40
CA PRO A 23 7.14 -9.83 2.71
C PRO A 23 8.66 -10.08 2.68
N ASN A 24 9.12 -10.78 1.63
CA ASN A 24 10.51 -11.18 1.43
C ASN A 24 11.23 -10.34 0.35
N ILE A 25 10.60 -9.28 -0.19
CA ILE A 25 11.14 -8.54 -1.34
C ILE A 25 12.50 -7.91 -1.05
N GLY A 26 12.76 -7.53 0.22
CA GLY A 26 14.07 -7.03 0.66
C GLY A 26 15.21 -8.01 0.37
N SER A 27 14.96 -9.32 0.47
CA SER A 27 15.96 -10.35 0.15
C SER A 27 16.23 -10.46 -1.35
N PHE A 28 15.21 -10.28 -2.20
CA PHE A 28 15.38 -10.22 -3.65
C PHE A 28 16.17 -8.99 -4.09
N ILE A 29 15.90 -7.84 -3.47
CA ILE A 29 16.64 -6.60 -3.71
C ILE A 29 18.10 -6.77 -3.28
N ALA A 30 18.34 -7.29 -2.07
CA ALA A 30 19.68 -7.55 -1.57
C ALA A 30 20.46 -8.49 -2.50
N TRP A 31 19.82 -9.57 -2.97
CA TRP A 31 20.42 -10.46 -3.97
C TRP A 31 20.71 -9.75 -5.29
N GLY A 32 19.79 -8.92 -5.80
CA GLY A 32 19.97 -8.17 -7.04
C GLY A 32 21.12 -7.16 -6.95
N VAL A 33 21.26 -6.47 -5.81
CA VAL A 33 22.38 -5.55 -5.53
C VAL A 33 23.69 -6.30 -5.38
N LEU A 34 23.72 -7.40 -4.63
CA LEU A 34 24.91 -8.25 -4.50
C LEU A 34 25.37 -8.75 -5.87
N THR A 35 24.42 -9.22 -6.69
CA THR A 35 24.67 -9.69 -8.05
C THR A 35 25.16 -8.56 -8.95
N SER A 36 24.57 -7.37 -8.86
CA SER A 36 25.00 -6.23 -9.68
C SER A 36 26.38 -5.72 -9.27
N LEU A 37 26.75 -5.78 -7.99
CA LEU A 37 28.02 -5.28 -7.49
C LEU A 37 29.16 -6.28 -7.67
N PHE A 38 29.06 -7.50 -7.15
CA PHE A 38 30.25 -8.29 -6.81
C PHE A 38 30.56 -9.46 -7.74
N ILE A 39 29.64 -9.87 -8.61
CA ILE A 39 29.98 -10.91 -9.60
C ILE A 39 31.11 -10.40 -10.52
N GLU A 40 31.75 -11.31 -11.26
CA GLU A 40 32.83 -10.97 -12.19
C GLU A 40 32.47 -9.83 -13.15
N LYS A 41 31.19 -9.77 -13.52
CA LYS A 41 30.58 -8.79 -14.44
C LYS A 41 29.91 -7.60 -13.73
N GLY A 42 30.09 -7.47 -12.42
CA GLY A 42 29.44 -6.48 -11.58
C GLY A 42 30.13 -5.12 -11.57
N TRP A 43 29.59 -4.17 -10.79
CA TRP A 43 30.14 -2.83 -10.64
C TRP A 43 31.45 -2.78 -9.86
N LEU A 44 31.63 -3.68 -8.90
CA LEU A 44 32.78 -3.82 -8.01
C LEU A 44 33.12 -5.32 -7.87
N PRO A 45 33.64 -5.99 -8.92
CA PRO A 45 33.84 -7.43 -8.92
C PRO A 45 34.71 -7.90 -7.75
N ASN A 46 34.22 -8.89 -7.01
CA ASN A 46 34.91 -9.49 -5.88
C ASN A 46 34.53 -10.97 -5.79
N ALA A 47 35.47 -11.86 -6.07
CA ALA A 47 35.22 -13.30 -6.12
C ALA A 47 34.73 -13.87 -4.78
N GLU A 48 35.20 -13.33 -3.65
CA GLU A 48 34.82 -13.77 -2.31
C GLU A 48 33.35 -13.41 -2.01
N PHE A 49 32.95 -12.16 -2.24
CA PHE A 49 31.56 -11.73 -2.05
C PHE A 49 30.60 -12.30 -3.09
N ALA A 50 31.07 -12.56 -4.32
CA ALA A 50 30.28 -13.23 -5.35
C ALA A 50 29.82 -14.64 -4.92
N THR A 51 30.59 -15.33 -4.06
CA THR A 51 30.20 -16.67 -3.57
C THR A 51 28.88 -16.67 -2.80
N ILE A 52 28.42 -15.52 -2.28
CA ILE A 52 27.16 -15.36 -1.55
C ILE A 52 25.95 -15.40 -2.50
N VAL A 53 26.13 -15.06 -3.78
CA VAL A 53 25.04 -14.96 -4.77
C VAL A 53 24.32 -16.30 -4.94
N SER A 54 25.08 -17.38 -5.13
CA SER A 54 24.51 -18.72 -5.39
C SER A 54 23.74 -19.28 -4.20
N PRO A 55 24.23 -19.25 -2.95
CA PRO A 55 23.44 -19.67 -1.79
C PRO A 55 22.17 -18.84 -1.57
N MET A 56 22.19 -17.54 -1.88
CA MET A 56 20.99 -16.70 -1.74
C MET A 56 19.88 -17.14 -2.70
N ILE A 57 20.18 -17.31 -3.98
CA ILE A 57 19.19 -17.71 -4.99
C ILE A 57 18.72 -19.17 -4.83
N THR A 58 19.63 -20.08 -4.47
CA THR A 58 19.31 -21.51 -4.36
C THR A 58 18.59 -21.85 -3.05
N TYR A 59 18.99 -21.25 -1.93
CA TYR A 59 18.47 -21.60 -0.60
C TYR A 59 17.62 -20.49 -0.01
N LEU A 60 18.20 -19.30 0.20
CA LEU A 60 17.56 -18.25 0.99
C LEU A 60 16.20 -17.83 0.40
N LEU A 61 16.16 -17.45 -0.88
CA LEU A 61 14.94 -16.90 -1.48
C LEU A 61 13.81 -17.94 -1.57
N PRO A 62 14.04 -19.19 -2.04
CA PRO A 62 12.99 -20.20 -2.03
C PRO A 62 12.55 -20.57 -0.60
N LEU A 63 13.46 -20.70 0.36
CA LEU A 63 13.11 -21.00 1.75
C LEU A 63 12.22 -19.93 2.37
N LEU A 64 12.52 -18.64 2.14
CA LEU A 64 11.69 -17.53 2.59
C LEU A 64 10.29 -17.57 1.97
N ILE A 65 10.17 -17.90 0.68
CA ILE A 65 8.87 -18.08 0.03
C ILE A 65 8.09 -19.25 0.64
N GLY A 66 8.74 -20.40 0.82
CA GLY A 66 8.10 -21.58 1.41
C GLY A 66 7.67 -21.35 2.85
N TYR A 67 8.51 -20.68 3.63
CA TYR A 67 8.22 -20.27 4.99
C TYR A 67 7.03 -19.31 5.03
N THR A 68 7.04 -18.23 4.25
CA THR A 68 5.94 -17.27 4.23
C THR A 68 4.65 -17.90 3.71
N GLY A 69 4.71 -18.75 2.69
CA GLY A 69 3.57 -19.51 2.19
C GLY A 69 2.97 -20.43 3.26
N GLY A 70 3.81 -21.14 4.01
CA GLY A 70 3.35 -21.94 5.14
C GLY A 70 2.79 -21.09 6.29
N TYR A 71 3.43 -19.95 6.58
CA TYR A 71 3.01 -19.01 7.62
C TYR A 71 1.62 -18.43 7.32
N ASN A 72 1.36 -18.09 6.07
CA ASN A 72 0.06 -17.57 5.63
C ASN A 72 -1.09 -18.59 5.85
N VAL A 73 -0.80 -19.89 5.86
CA VAL A 73 -1.82 -20.94 6.07
C VAL A 73 -2.01 -21.29 7.54
N TYR A 74 -0.92 -21.36 8.31
CA TYR A 74 -0.94 -21.88 9.68
C TYR A 74 0.12 -21.29 10.62
N GLY A 75 0.42 -19.99 10.47
CA GLY A 75 1.30 -19.23 11.34
C GLY A 75 2.69 -19.84 11.50
N GLN A 76 3.32 -19.65 12.66
CA GLN A 76 4.71 -20.05 12.88
C GLN A 76 4.98 -21.53 12.58
N ARG A 77 4.08 -22.43 13.00
CA ARG A 77 4.22 -23.87 12.75
C ARG A 77 4.13 -24.19 11.26
N GLY A 78 3.16 -23.58 10.57
CA GLY A 78 3.04 -23.70 9.13
C GLY A 78 4.29 -23.22 8.41
N GLY A 79 4.87 -22.10 8.83
CA GLY A 79 6.08 -21.56 8.21
C GLY A 79 7.30 -22.47 8.37
N VAL A 80 7.53 -23.00 9.56
CA VAL A 80 8.63 -23.95 9.81
C VAL A 80 8.47 -25.22 8.96
N VAL A 81 7.27 -25.81 8.94
CA VAL A 81 7.00 -27.00 8.11
C VAL A 81 7.14 -26.68 6.63
N GLY A 82 6.65 -25.52 6.17
CA GLY A 82 6.81 -25.06 4.81
C GLY A 82 8.28 -24.95 4.40
N ALA A 83 9.14 -24.39 5.26
CA ALA A 83 10.58 -24.34 5.03
C ALA A 83 11.23 -25.74 4.95
N ILE A 84 10.82 -26.68 5.81
CA ILE A 84 11.29 -28.07 5.78
C ILE A 84 10.97 -28.73 4.42
N LEU A 85 9.73 -28.63 3.95
CA LEU A 85 9.35 -29.19 2.64
C LEU A 85 10.07 -28.49 1.50
N THR A 86 10.27 -27.18 1.61
CA THR A 86 11.01 -26.40 0.62
C THR A 86 12.46 -26.87 0.50
N MET A 87 13.11 -27.22 1.62
CA MET A 87 14.45 -27.82 1.58
C MET A 87 14.45 -29.14 0.82
N GLY A 88 13.40 -29.96 0.97
CA GLY A 88 13.22 -31.19 0.21
C GLY A 88 13.19 -30.96 -1.31
N VAL A 89 12.38 -29.99 -1.78
CA VAL A 89 12.34 -29.69 -3.23
C VAL A 89 13.63 -29.05 -3.74
N ILE A 90 14.29 -28.20 -2.96
CA ILE A 90 15.58 -27.61 -3.34
C ILE A 90 16.62 -28.71 -3.55
N ALA A 91 16.73 -29.64 -2.60
CA ALA A 91 17.70 -30.74 -2.69
C ALA A 91 17.38 -31.70 -3.86
N GLY A 92 16.11 -31.77 -4.30
CA GLY A 92 15.66 -32.62 -5.39
C GLY A 92 15.72 -31.99 -6.78
N SER A 93 16.34 -30.81 -6.94
CA SER A 93 16.43 -30.09 -8.22
C SER A 93 17.73 -29.30 -8.35
N GLU A 94 18.20 -29.14 -9.58
CA GLU A 94 19.36 -28.30 -9.92
C GLU A 94 18.97 -26.84 -10.25
N VAL A 95 17.67 -26.58 -10.38
CA VAL A 95 17.11 -25.25 -10.67
C VAL A 95 16.54 -24.62 -9.38
N PRO A 96 16.72 -23.30 -9.15
CA PRO A 96 16.13 -22.61 -7.99
C PRO A 96 14.60 -22.82 -7.87
N MET A 97 14.16 -23.36 -6.73
CA MET A 97 12.80 -23.87 -6.54
C MET A 97 11.78 -22.83 -6.06
N PHE A 98 11.66 -21.70 -6.77
CA PHE A 98 10.67 -20.67 -6.43
C PHE A 98 9.23 -21.19 -6.52
N ILE A 99 8.84 -21.75 -7.67
CA ILE A 99 7.50 -22.31 -7.89
C ILE A 99 7.27 -23.51 -6.98
N GLY A 100 8.29 -24.35 -6.81
CA GLY A 100 8.25 -25.48 -5.90
C GLY A 100 7.92 -25.04 -4.47
N ALA A 101 8.63 -24.04 -3.96
CA ALA A 101 8.40 -23.46 -2.63
C ALA A 101 6.99 -22.87 -2.46
N MET A 102 6.47 -22.18 -3.50
CA MET A 102 5.11 -21.62 -3.49
C MET A 102 4.02 -22.70 -3.39
N ILE A 103 4.29 -23.93 -3.85
CA ILE A 103 3.36 -25.06 -3.79
C ILE A 103 3.51 -25.81 -2.47
N VAL A 104 4.73 -26.24 -2.16
CA VAL A 104 4.96 -27.13 -1.01
C VAL A 104 4.86 -26.42 0.34
N GLY A 105 5.16 -25.11 0.40
CA GLY A 105 5.05 -24.32 1.63
C GLY A 105 3.63 -24.31 2.21
N PRO A 106 2.64 -23.76 1.48
CA PRO A 106 1.24 -23.79 1.89
C PRO A 106 0.69 -25.20 2.09
N PHE A 107 1.10 -26.16 1.24
CA PHE A 107 0.66 -27.55 1.34
C PHE A 107 1.14 -28.22 2.65
N GLY A 108 2.41 -28.09 3.00
CA GLY A 108 2.95 -28.63 4.26
C GLY A 108 2.26 -28.05 5.48
N ALA A 109 2.02 -26.73 5.48
CA ALA A 109 1.27 -26.07 6.53
C ALA A 109 -0.19 -26.53 6.61
N TRP A 110 -0.83 -26.80 5.46
CA TRP A 110 -2.18 -27.34 5.42
C TRP A 110 -2.27 -28.75 6.03
N VAL A 111 -1.30 -29.63 5.72
CA VAL A 111 -1.23 -30.97 6.30
C VAL A 111 -1.09 -30.89 7.82
N ILE A 112 -0.18 -30.04 8.32
CA ILE A 112 0.01 -29.91 9.77
C ILE A 112 -1.20 -29.27 10.46
N LYS A 113 -1.84 -28.29 9.81
CA LYS A 113 -3.09 -27.69 10.29
C LYS A 113 -4.19 -28.75 10.45
N LYS A 114 -4.29 -29.67 9.50
CA LYS A 114 -5.25 -30.78 9.55
C LYS A 114 -4.92 -31.80 10.63
N PHE A 115 -3.64 -32.10 10.83
CA PHE A 115 -3.21 -32.93 11.94
C PHE A 115 -3.61 -32.31 13.28
N ASP A 116 -3.28 -31.05 13.51
CA ASP A 116 -3.63 -30.37 14.77
C ASP A 116 -5.14 -30.35 14.98
N GLN A 117 -5.94 -29.99 13.98
CA GLN A 117 -7.41 -30.02 14.09
C GLN A 117 -7.95 -31.40 14.52
N ALA A 118 -7.30 -32.50 14.11
CA ALA A 118 -7.76 -33.85 14.42
C ALA A 118 -7.27 -34.39 15.78
N PHE A 119 -6.14 -33.86 16.29
CA PHE A 119 -5.45 -34.42 17.45
C PHE A 119 -5.32 -33.46 18.63
N GLN A 120 -5.45 -32.14 18.45
CA GLN A 120 -5.21 -31.14 19.51
C GLN A 120 -6.06 -31.39 20.76
N GLU A 121 -7.35 -31.67 20.59
CA GLU A 121 -8.29 -31.94 21.69
C GLU A 121 -8.01 -33.27 22.41
N LYS A 122 -7.23 -34.16 21.79
CA LYS A 122 -6.86 -35.47 22.36
C LYS A 122 -5.55 -35.41 23.14
N ILE A 123 -4.83 -34.29 23.09
CA ILE A 123 -3.55 -34.12 23.79
C ILE A 123 -3.82 -33.73 25.24
N ARG A 124 -3.17 -34.44 26.16
CA ARG A 124 -3.26 -34.11 27.59
C ARG A 124 -2.58 -32.77 27.89
N PRO A 125 -3.13 -31.95 28.81
CA PRO A 125 -2.48 -30.72 29.25
C PRO A 125 -1.03 -30.96 29.67
N GLY A 126 -0.13 -30.06 29.24
CA GLY A 126 1.32 -30.17 29.48
C GLY A 126 2.11 -30.95 28.41
N PHE A 127 1.46 -31.79 27.60
CA PHE A 127 2.11 -32.47 26.47
C PHE A 127 1.97 -31.74 25.13
N GLU A 128 1.19 -30.66 25.08
CA GLU A 128 0.87 -29.90 23.86
C GLU A 128 2.11 -29.45 23.11
N MET A 129 3.08 -28.82 23.79
CA MET A 129 4.30 -28.35 23.14
C MET A 129 5.13 -29.52 22.57
N LEU A 130 5.19 -30.64 23.28
CA LEU A 130 5.92 -31.83 22.85
C LEU A 130 5.29 -32.39 21.58
N VAL A 131 3.99 -32.67 21.60
CA VAL A 131 3.26 -33.23 20.45
C VAL A 131 3.29 -32.24 19.27
N ASN A 132 3.16 -30.95 19.54
CA ASN A 132 3.17 -29.91 18.50
C ASN A 132 4.51 -29.84 17.76
N ASN A 133 5.62 -29.91 18.48
CA ASN A 133 6.96 -29.87 17.89
C ASN A 133 7.33 -31.18 17.20
N PHE A 134 7.05 -32.33 17.84
CA PHE A 134 7.33 -33.64 17.26
C PHE A 134 6.49 -33.93 16.02
N SER A 135 5.21 -33.58 16.01
CA SER A 135 4.35 -33.73 14.82
C SER A 135 4.84 -32.85 13.68
N ALA A 136 5.15 -31.58 13.93
CA ALA A 136 5.69 -30.68 12.91
C ALA A 136 7.01 -31.21 12.33
N GLY A 137 7.91 -31.71 13.18
CA GLY A 137 9.19 -32.30 12.77
C GLY A 137 9.03 -33.60 11.98
N LEU A 138 8.28 -34.58 12.48
CA LEU A 138 8.14 -35.90 11.84
C LEU A 138 7.29 -35.86 10.57
N ILE A 139 6.16 -35.14 10.60
CA ILE A 139 5.33 -34.97 9.41
C ILE A 139 6.10 -34.14 8.38
N GLY A 140 6.76 -33.06 8.82
CA GLY A 140 7.65 -32.27 7.97
C GLY A 140 8.74 -33.11 7.32
N PHE A 141 9.41 -33.99 8.08
CA PHE A 141 10.43 -34.91 7.59
C PHE A 141 9.90 -35.86 6.50
N VAL A 142 8.76 -36.53 6.75
CA VAL A 142 8.16 -37.45 5.77
C VAL A 142 7.79 -36.70 4.50
N LEU A 143 7.13 -35.54 4.64
CA LEU A 143 6.75 -34.71 3.51
C LEU A 143 7.96 -34.13 2.76
N MET A 144 9.06 -33.82 3.45
CA MET A 144 10.32 -33.40 2.82
C MET A 144 10.90 -34.48 1.93
N LEU A 145 10.91 -35.75 2.38
CA LEU A 145 11.38 -36.87 1.55
C LEU A 145 10.48 -37.08 0.32
N ILE A 146 9.16 -36.90 0.48
CA ILE A 146 8.20 -36.95 -0.64
C ILE A 146 8.47 -35.78 -1.61
N SER A 147 8.63 -34.57 -1.08
CA SER A 147 8.96 -33.37 -1.86
C SER A 147 10.24 -33.55 -2.67
N PHE A 148 11.29 -34.12 -2.07
CA PHE A 148 12.55 -34.44 -2.75
C PHE A 148 12.34 -35.40 -3.92
N LYS A 149 11.65 -36.51 -3.69
CA LYS A 149 11.55 -37.59 -4.68
C LYS A 149 10.51 -37.33 -5.78
N VAL A 150 9.40 -36.67 -5.44
CA VAL A 150 8.24 -36.50 -6.34
C VAL A 150 8.16 -35.09 -6.88
N VAL A 151 8.22 -34.09 -6.01
CA VAL A 151 7.93 -32.71 -6.39
C VAL A 151 9.14 -32.06 -7.07
N GLY A 152 10.37 -32.37 -6.61
CA GLY A 152 11.61 -31.86 -7.19
C GLY A 152 11.71 -32.03 -8.71
N PRO A 153 11.75 -33.29 -9.22
CA PRO A 153 11.87 -33.56 -10.64
C PRO A 153 10.67 -33.05 -11.47
N PHE A 154 9.46 -33.14 -10.92
CA PHE A 154 8.24 -32.68 -11.60
C PHE A 154 8.24 -31.17 -11.80
N VAL A 155 8.53 -30.41 -10.73
CA VAL A 155 8.58 -28.95 -10.79
C VAL A 155 9.74 -28.50 -11.66
N SER A 156 10.90 -29.16 -11.59
CA SER A 156 12.05 -28.85 -12.47
C SER A 156 11.71 -28.99 -13.96
N SER A 157 11.03 -30.09 -14.33
CA SER A 157 10.56 -30.32 -15.71
C SER A 157 9.55 -29.25 -16.15
N MET A 158 8.59 -28.92 -15.29
CA MET A 158 7.57 -27.91 -15.58
C MET A 158 8.18 -26.50 -15.68
N THR A 159 9.13 -26.18 -14.82
CA THR A 159 9.82 -24.88 -14.77
C THR A 159 10.66 -24.69 -16.01
N THR A 160 11.40 -25.72 -16.41
CA THR A 160 12.16 -25.74 -17.67
C THR A 160 11.23 -25.56 -18.87
N ALA A 161 10.12 -26.29 -18.94
CA ALA A 161 9.14 -26.16 -20.03
C ALA A 161 8.49 -24.76 -20.09
N ILE A 162 8.22 -24.13 -18.95
CA ILE A 162 7.73 -22.75 -18.90
C ILE A 162 8.82 -21.78 -19.37
N GLY A 163 10.07 -21.97 -18.92
CA GLY A 163 11.21 -21.18 -19.37
C GLY A 163 11.42 -21.26 -20.87
N ASP A 164 11.36 -22.47 -21.45
CA ASP A 164 11.47 -22.71 -22.89
C ASP A 164 10.30 -22.11 -23.65
N GLY A 165 9.07 -22.20 -23.12
CA GLY A 165 7.89 -21.58 -23.71
C GLY A 165 7.97 -20.05 -23.73
N VAL A 166 8.47 -19.45 -22.64
CA VAL A 166 8.73 -17.99 -22.59
C VAL A 166 9.82 -17.61 -23.58
N GLN A 167 10.90 -18.40 -23.68
CA GLN A 167 11.97 -18.16 -24.64
C GLN A 167 11.46 -18.26 -26.09
N ALA A 168 10.60 -19.22 -26.42
CA ALA A 168 9.97 -19.31 -27.73
C ALA A 168 9.13 -18.06 -28.07
N ILE A 169 8.38 -17.52 -27.12
CA ILE A 169 7.63 -16.26 -27.28
C ILE A 169 8.59 -15.07 -27.50
N VAL A 170 9.72 -15.07 -26.81
CA VAL A 170 10.78 -14.07 -26.99
C VAL A 170 11.33 -14.14 -28.41
N ASP A 171 11.70 -15.34 -28.85
CA ASP A 171 12.32 -15.60 -30.16
C ASP A 171 11.36 -15.29 -31.32
N MET A 172 10.07 -15.58 -31.14
CA MET A 172 9.00 -15.20 -32.08
C MET A 172 8.66 -13.70 -32.05
N LYS A 173 9.30 -12.91 -31.18
CA LYS A 173 9.05 -11.47 -30.98
C LYS A 173 7.60 -11.14 -30.59
N LEU A 174 6.95 -12.05 -29.86
CA LEU A 174 5.54 -11.94 -29.46
C LEU A 174 5.34 -11.35 -28.06
N LEU A 175 6.41 -11.15 -27.26
CA LEU A 175 6.30 -10.52 -25.94
C LEU A 175 5.56 -9.18 -25.91
N PRO A 176 5.64 -8.30 -26.93
CA PRO A 176 4.93 -7.03 -26.91
C PRO A 176 3.43 -7.22 -26.71
N LEU A 177 2.84 -8.29 -27.26
CA LEU A 177 1.43 -8.61 -27.14
C LEU A 177 1.00 -8.95 -25.72
N ALA A 178 1.93 -9.38 -24.85
CA ALA A 178 1.63 -9.62 -23.44
C ALA A 178 1.11 -8.34 -22.74
N ASN A 179 1.49 -7.16 -23.24
CA ASN A 179 1.06 -5.87 -22.69
C ASN A 179 -0.43 -5.56 -22.89
N ILE A 180 -1.10 -6.28 -23.79
CA ILE A 180 -2.56 -6.23 -23.91
C ILE A 180 -3.23 -6.70 -22.61
N ILE A 181 -2.57 -7.60 -21.88
CA ILE A 181 -3.04 -8.13 -20.59
C ILE A 181 -2.34 -7.42 -19.43
N ILE A 182 -1.02 -7.21 -19.51
CA ILE A 182 -0.22 -6.67 -18.40
C ILE A 182 -0.66 -5.25 -18.04
N GLU A 183 -0.85 -4.37 -19.02
CA GLU A 183 -1.15 -2.95 -18.73
C GLU A 183 -2.53 -2.76 -18.08
N PRO A 184 -3.62 -3.40 -18.57
CA PRO A 184 -4.89 -3.36 -17.86
C PRO A 184 -4.82 -4.01 -16.47
N ALA A 185 -4.17 -5.16 -16.36
CA ALA A 185 -4.04 -5.87 -15.08
C ALA A 185 -3.28 -5.03 -14.04
N LYS A 186 -2.20 -4.34 -14.46
CA LYS A 186 -1.41 -3.43 -13.64
C LYS A 186 -2.28 -2.31 -13.07
N VAL A 187 -3.02 -1.59 -13.92
CA VAL A 187 -3.94 -0.51 -13.48
C VAL A 187 -5.06 -1.05 -12.57
N LEU A 188 -5.47 -2.31 -12.75
CA LEU A 188 -6.43 -3.02 -11.89
C LEU A 188 -5.80 -3.64 -10.62
N PHE A 189 -4.63 -3.17 -10.20
CA PHE A 189 -3.93 -3.59 -8.97
C PHE A 189 -3.45 -5.05 -8.96
N LEU A 190 -3.25 -5.65 -10.13
CA LEU A 190 -2.60 -6.96 -10.27
C LEU A 190 -1.09 -6.84 -10.52
N ASN A 191 -0.51 -5.65 -10.42
CA ASN A 191 0.91 -5.38 -10.64
C ASN A 191 1.82 -6.24 -9.74
N ASN A 192 1.52 -6.33 -8.44
CA ASN A 192 2.33 -7.13 -7.52
C ASN A 192 2.21 -8.65 -7.77
N ALA A 193 1.04 -9.10 -8.25
CA ALA A 193 0.84 -10.51 -8.60
C ALA A 193 1.61 -10.88 -9.89
N LEU A 194 1.57 -10.01 -10.90
CA LEU A 194 2.32 -10.19 -12.13
C LEU A 194 3.83 -10.07 -11.90
N ASN A 195 4.28 -8.97 -11.30
CA ASN A 195 5.70 -8.68 -11.13
C ASN A 195 6.35 -9.65 -10.14
N HIS A 196 5.92 -9.64 -8.87
CA HIS A 196 6.58 -10.43 -7.83
C HIS A 196 6.12 -11.89 -7.79
N GLY A 197 4.87 -12.17 -8.18
CA GLY A 197 4.36 -13.54 -8.21
C GLY A 197 4.80 -14.36 -9.42
N ILE A 198 4.99 -13.74 -10.59
CA ILE A 198 5.26 -14.46 -11.85
C ILE A 198 6.61 -14.05 -12.46
N PHE A 199 6.78 -12.76 -12.79
CA PHE A 199 7.95 -12.32 -13.56
C PHE A 199 9.25 -12.35 -12.78
N THR A 200 9.22 -12.05 -11.47
CA THR A 200 10.41 -12.04 -10.64
C THR A 200 11.04 -13.44 -10.55
N PRO A 201 10.31 -14.50 -10.15
CA PRO A 201 10.84 -15.87 -10.18
C PRO A 201 11.39 -16.30 -11.55
N LEU A 202 10.61 -16.09 -12.62
CA LEU A 202 11.01 -16.50 -13.97
C LEU A 202 12.22 -15.71 -14.49
N GLY A 203 12.25 -14.40 -14.26
CA GLY A 203 13.36 -13.54 -14.65
C GLY A 203 14.63 -13.89 -13.89
N THR A 204 14.53 -14.21 -12.60
CA THR A 204 15.67 -14.63 -11.77
C THR A 204 16.26 -15.95 -12.28
N GLU A 205 15.44 -16.90 -12.71
CA GLU A 205 15.92 -18.12 -13.35
C GLU A 205 16.59 -17.85 -14.71
N GLN A 206 16.02 -16.95 -15.52
CA GLN A 206 16.58 -16.60 -16.83
C GLN A 206 17.94 -15.90 -16.71
N VAL A 207 18.14 -15.05 -15.69
CA VAL A 207 19.43 -14.40 -15.41
C VAL A 207 20.55 -15.41 -15.17
N LEU A 208 20.26 -16.58 -14.58
CA LEU A 208 21.30 -17.59 -14.37
C LEU A 208 21.86 -18.14 -15.68
N LYS A 209 21.04 -18.23 -16.73
CA LYS A 209 21.44 -18.76 -18.03
C LYS A 209 21.99 -17.68 -18.95
N VAL A 210 21.38 -16.50 -18.94
CA VAL A 210 21.58 -15.45 -19.98
C VAL A 210 22.24 -14.19 -19.40
N GLY A 211 22.34 -14.06 -18.07
CA GLY A 211 22.91 -12.90 -17.38
C GLY A 211 21.98 -11.68 -17.27
N LYS A 212 20.84 -11.69 -17.97
CA LYS A 212 19.79 -10.65 -17.92
C LYS A 212 18.43 -11.22 -18.26
N SER A 213 17.36 -10.55 -17.84
CA SER A 213 16.00 -10.87 -18.25
C SER A 213 15.19 -9.63 -18.61
N VAL A 214 14.47 -9.70 -19.74
CA VAL A 214 13.49 -8.68 -20.15
C VAL A 214 12.22 -8.74 -19.30
N LEU A 215 11.94 -9.86 -18.64
CA LEU A 215 10.74 -10.06 -17.82
C LEU A 215 10.65 -9.06 -16.66
N PHE A 216 11.80 -8.66 -16.11
CA PHE A 216 11.86 -7.63 -15.07
C PHE A 216 11.41 -6.25 -15.55
N LEU A 217 11.43 -5.98 -16.86
CA LEU A 217 11.01 -4.71 -17.44
C LEU A 217 9.53 -4.68 -17.81
N LEU A 218 8.86 -5.83 -17.95
CA LEU A 218 7.50 -5.87 -18.49
C LEU A 218 6.49 -5.10 -17.63
N GLU A 219 6.50 -5.30 -16.31
CA GLU A 219 5.65 -4.53 -15.39
C GLU A 219 6.36 -3.24 -14.90
N ALA A 220 7.66 -3.35 -14.62
CA ALA A 220 8.43 -2.26 -14.03
C ALA A 220 8.70 -1.09 -14.99
N ASN A 221 8.38 -1.19 -16.30
CA ASN A 221 8.55 -0.09 -17.23
C ASN A 221 7.68 1.13 -16.81
N PRO A 222 8.30 2.29 -16.48
CA PRO A 222 7.55 3.49 -16.13
C PRO A 222 7.07 4.28 -17.36
N GLY A 223 7.52 3.91 -18.57
CA GLY A 223 7.20 4.59 -19.83
C GLY A 223 5.71 4.82 -20.09
N PRO A 224 4.85 3.78 -20.05
CA PRO A 224 3.42 3.91 -20.30
C PRO A 224 2.73 4.92 -19.37
N GLY A 225 3.03 4.86 -18.07
CA GLY A 225 2.51 5.81 -17.09
C GLY A 225 3.04 7.23 -17.29
N LEU A 226 4.33 7.37 -17.62
CA LEU A 226 4.97 8.67 -17.87
C LEU A 226 4.29 9.40 -19.05
N GLY A 227 4.03 8.71 -20.16
CA GLY A 227 3.40 9.32 -21.32
C GLY A 227 1.95 9.74 -21.07
N ILE A 228 1.19 8.93 -20.34
CA ILE A 228 -0.19 9.28 -19.94
C ILE A 228 -0.20 10.52 -19.03
N LEU A 229 0.65 10.55 -18.01
CA LEU A 229 0.73 11.69 -17.10
C LEU A 229 1.19 12.96 -17.82
N PHE A 230 2.14 12.84 -18.75
CA PHE A 230 2.58 13.97 -19.57
C PHE A 230 1.47 14.48 -20.50
N ALA A 231 0.64 13.58 -21.05
CA ALA A 231 -0.53 13.98 -21.84
C ALA A 231 -1.55 14.76 -20.97
N TYR A 232 -1.77 14.34 -19.72
CA TYR A 232 -2.57 15.10 -18.75
C TYR A 232 -1.96 16.46 -18.39
N ALA A 233 -0.63 16.53 -18.25
CA ALA A 233 0.08 17.76 -17.95
C ALA A 233 -0.13 18.85 -19.02
N LEU A 234 -0.25 18.45 -20.29
CA LEU A 234 -0.48 19.38 -21.40
C LEU A 234 -1.97 19.59 -21.70
N PHE A 235 -2.72 18.50 -21.87
CA PHE A 235 -4.09 18.48 -22.42
C PHE A 235 -5.17 18.13 -21.40
N GLY A 236 -4.80 17.80 -20.16
CA GLY A 236 -5.76 17.60 -19.08
C GLY A 236 -6.52 18.88 -18.73
N LYS A 237 -7.55 18.73 -17.90
CA LYS A 237 -8.39 19.83 -17.40
C LYS A 237 -8.45 19.78 -15.88
N GLY A 238 -8.63 20.94 -15.24
CA GLY A 238 -8.84 21.05 -13.80
C GLY A 238 -7.68 20.49 -12.95
N SER A 239 -8.01 19.89 -11.80
CA SER A 239 -7.04 19.37 -10.83
C SER A 239 -6.12 18.29 -11.43
N ALA A 240 -6.63 17.46 -12.35
CA ALA A 240 -5.85 16.43 -13.05
C ALA A 240 -4.69 17.00 -13.88
N LYS A 241 -4.78 18.23 -14.38
CA LYS A 241 -3.67 18.88 -15.10
C LYS A 241 -2.59 19.41 -14.16
N SER A 242 -2.99 20.06 -13.07
CA SER A 242 -2.05 20.63 -12.11
C SER A 242 -1.33 19.54 -11.32
N SER A 243 -2.00 18.44 -10.97
CA SER A 243 -1.44 17.34 -10.18
C SER A 243 -0.52 16.41 -10.99
N SER A 244 -0.70 16.32 -12.31
CA SER A 244 0.03 15.34 -13.13
C SER A 244 1.54 15.61 -13.17
N TRP A 245 1.97 16.87 -13.07
CA TRP A 245 3.39 17.24 -12.98
C TRP A 245 4.09 16.62 -11.78
N GLY A 246 3.49 16.73 -10.58
CA GLY A 246 4.02 16.11 -9.37
C GLY A 246 3.93 14.58 -9.44
N ALA A 247 2.80 14.07 -9.96
CA ALA A 247 2.59 12.64 -10.16
C ALA A 247 3.66 12.01 -11.07
N MET A 248 4.11 12.70 -12.13
CA MET A 248 5.19 12.22 -13.02
C MET A 248 6.49 12.00 -12.27
N VAL A 249 6.87 12.92 -11.39
CA VAL A 249 8.12 12.84 -10.64
C VAL A 249 8.09 11.64 -9.71
N ILE A 250 7.02 11.47 -8.95
CA ILE A 250 6.90 10.37 -7.99
C ILE A 250 6.76 9.02 -8.72
N HIS A 251 6.04 8.98 -9.84
CA HIS A 251 5.93 7.80 -10.69
C HIS A 251 7.28 7.39 -11.29
N PHE A 252 7.95 8.32 -11.99
CA PHE A 252 9.13 8.01 -12.80
C PHE A 252 10.41 7.85 -11.97
N LEU A 253 10.65 8.77 -11.02
CA LEU A 253 11.84 8.75 -10.16
C LEU A 253 11.60 7.94 -8.89
N GLY A 254 10.38 7.97 -8.34
CA GLY A 254 10.03 7.21 -7.14
C GLY A 254 9.62 5.77 -7.44
N GLY A 255 9.19 5.45 -8.68
CA GLY A 255 8.81 4.09 -9.08
C GLY A 255 7.46 3.64 -8.53
N ILE A 256 6.61 4.59 -8.07
CA ILE A 256 5.28 4.29 -7.53
C ILE A 256 4.27 4.35 -8.68
N HIS A 257 4.04 3.20 -9.32
CA HIS A 257 3.21 3.10 -10.51
C HIS A 257 1.73 3.35 -10.23
N GLU A 258 1.28 3.12 -9.00
CA GLU A 258 -0.12 3.31 -8.63
C GLU A 258 -0.58 4.77 -8.72
N ILE A 259 0.34 5.72 -8.80
CA ILE A 259 0.05 7.15 -8.87
C ILE A 259 -0.63 7.53 -10.20
N TYR A 260 -0.33 6.84 -11.30
CA TYR A 260 -0.98 7.14 -12.58
C TYR A 260 -2.30 6.37 -12.80
N PHE A 261 -2.62 5.38 -11.96
CA PHE A 261 -3.82 4.55 -12.14
C PHE A 261 -5.14 5.35 -12.07
N PRO A 262 -5.32 6.29 -11.12
CA PRO A 262 -6.52 7.14 -11.10
C PRO A 262 -6.74 7.86 -12.44
N TYR A 263 -5.67 8.35 -13.06
CA TYR A 263 -5.74 9.06 -14.35
C TYR A 263 -6.25 8.15 -15.47
N VAL A 264 -5.85 6.88 -15.48
CA VAL A 264 -6.38 5.89 -16.45
C VAL A 264 -7.83 5.53 -16.13
N MET A 265 -8.17 5.35 -14.85
CA MET A 265 -9.51 4.96 -14.41
C MET A 265 -10.55 6.05 -14.64
N MET A 266 -10.16 7.33 -14.61
CA MET A 266 -11.03 8.46 -14.96
C MET A 266 -11.58 8.35 -16.38
N LYS A 267 -10.82 7.74 -17.30
CA LYS A 267 -11.20 7.60 -18.71
C LYS A 267 -10.76 6.24 -19.25
N PRO A 268 -11.65 5.23 -19.30
CA PRO A 268 -11.32 3.88 -19.74
C PRO A 268 -10.66 3.80 -21.13
N ALA A 269 -10.88 4.77 -22.02
CA ALA A 269 -10.16 4.83 -23.30
C ALA A 269 -8.62 4.89 -23.11
N LEU A 270 -8.12 5.45 -21.99
CA LEU A 270 -6.69 5.53 -21.68
C LEU A 270 -6.05 4.17 -21.40
N PHE A 271 -6.81 3.09 -21.21
CA PHE A 271 -6.24 1.74 -21.26
C PHE A 271 -5.58 1.47 -22.62
N LEU A 272 -6.10 2.03 -23.72
CA LEU A 272 -5.46 1.93 -25.03
C LEU A 272 -4.10 2.65 -25.06
N ALA A 273 -3.97 3.78 -24.35
CA ALA A 273 -2.71 4.50 -24.24
C ALA A 273 -1.68 3.70 -23.42
N ALA A 274 -2.13 3.09 -22.31
CA ALA A 274 -1.28 2.21 -21.50
C ALA A 274 -0.79 1.00 -22.32
N ILE A 275 -1.71 0.31 -23.00
CA ILE A 275 -1.39 -0.83 -23.88
C ILE A 275 -0.42 -0.41 -24.99
N ALA A 276 -0.70 0.70 -25.70
CA ALA A 276 0.19 1.19 -26.75
C ALA A 276 1.60 1.47 -26.21
N GLY A 277 1.70 2.11 -25.04
CA GLY A 277 2.98 2.32 -24.37
C GLY A 277 3.69 1.01 -24.01
N GLY A 278 2.98 0.05 -23.40
CA GLY A 278 3.55 -1.23 -22.98
C GLY A 278 4.03 -2.06 -24.16
N VAL A 279 3.20 -2.15 -25.22
CA VAL A 279 3.53 -2.84 -26.48
C VAL A 279 4.75 -2.20 -27.13
N SER A 280 4.75 -0.87 -27.33
CA SER A 280 5.87 -0.18 -27.97
C SER A 280 7.16 -0.30 -27.16
N GLY A 281 7.10 -0.12 -25.84
CA GLY A 281 8.27 -0.25 -24.98
C GLY A 281 8.84 -1.66 -24.97
N THR A 282 7.98 -2.68 -24.86
CA THR A 282 8.40 -4.09 -24.88
C THR A 282 8.93 -4.51 -26.23
N PHE A 283 8.34 -4.01 -27.32
CA PHE A 283 8.87 -4.23 -28.66
C PHE A 283 10.28 -3.65 -28.81
N THR A 284 10.50 -2.44 -28.32
CA THR A 284 11.84 -1.83 -28.33
C THR A 284 12.81 -2.59 -27.42
N PHE A 285 12.38 -3.07 -26.25
CA PHE A 285 13.21 -3.92 -25.40
C PHE A 285 13.64 -5.19 -26.11
N GLN A 286 12.71 -5.89 -26.78
CA GLN A 286 13.05 -7.07 -27.56
C GLN A 286 13.97 -6.76 -28.74
N LEU A 287 13.67 -5.70 -29.49
CA LEU A 287 14.44 -5.30 -30.66
C LEU A 287 15.90 -4.99 -30.29
N LEU A 288 16.11 -4.34 -29.14
CA LEU A 288 17.42 -3.93 -28.64
C LEU A 288 18.04 -4.94 -27.66
N ASN A 289 17.39 -6.08 -27.44
CA ASN A 289 17.80 -7.10 -26.47
C ASN A 289 18.04 -6.53 -25.06
N ALA A 290 17.15 -5.66 -24.60
CA ALA A 290 17.20 -5.04 -23.28
C ALA A 290 16.77 -6.02 -22.17
N GLY A 291 17.37 -5.92 -21.00
CA GLY A 291 17.02 -6.71 -19.82
C GLY A 291 17.73 -6.23 -18.57
N LEU A 292 17.32 -6.70 -17.40
CA LEU A 292 17.92 -6.37 -16.11
C LEU A 292 18.54 -7.60 -15.45
N VAL A 293 19.48 -7.39 -14.53
CA VAL A 293 20.14 -8.46 -13.73
C VAL A 293 19.32 -8.88 -12.50
N GLY A 294 18.25 -8.17 -12.20
CA GLY A 294 17.37 -8.46 -11.05
C GLY A 294 16.07 -7.66 -11.12
N ALA A 295 15.15 -7.96 -10.20
CA ALA A 295 13.87 -7.26 -10.09
C ALA A 295 14.07 -5.82 -9.58
N SER A 296 13.49 -4.86 -10.30
CA SER A 296 13.44 -3.46 -9.85
C SER A 296 12.29 -3.28 -8.88
N SER A 297 12.59 -2.97 -7.62
CA SER A 297 11.59 -2.57 -6.62
C SER A 297 12.17 -1.46 -5.73
N PRO A 298 11.63 -0.22 -5.79
CA PRO A 298 10.56 0.27 -6.67
C PRO A 298 10.85 0.19 -8.18
N GLY A 299 9.83 0.32 -9.03
CA GLY A 299 9.95 0.34 -10.51
C GLY A 299 10.51 1.65 -11.07
N SER A 300 11.37 2.34 -10.33
CA SER A 300 11.86 3.67 -10.73
C SER A 300 12.91 3.58 -11.82
N ILE A 301 13.02 4.63 -12.64
CA ILE A 301 14.10 4.70 -13.63
C ILE A 301 15.49 4.62 -12.99
N ILE A 302 15.62 5.09 -11.75
CA ILE A 302 16.87 5.05 -10.99
C ILE A 302 17.23 3.60 -10.65
N ALA A 303 16.28 2.85 -10.08
CA ALA A 303 16.48 1.44 -9.75
C ALA A 303 16.71 0.58 -11.02
N ILE A 304 15.91 0.82 -12.06
CA ILE A 304 16.07 0.17 -13.37
C ILE A 304 17.46 0.43 -13.93
N THR A 305 17.93 1.68 -13.90
CA THR A 305 19.27 2.05 -14.41
C THR A 305 20.38 1.35 -13.62
N GLY A 306 20.26 1.25 -12.29
CA GLY A 306 21.23 0.55 -11.45
C GLY A 306 21.31 -0.96 -11.71
N LEU A 307 20.24 -1.56 -12.24
CA LEU A 307 20.13 -2.99 -12.52
C LEU A 307 20.40 -3.35 -14.00
N VAL A 308 20.82 -2.38 -14.82
CA VAL A 308 21.24 -2.64 -16.21
C VAL A 308 22.53 -3.46 -16.22
N PRO A 309 22.60 -4.55 -17.02
CA PRO A 309 23.80 -5.38 -17.11
C PRO A 309 24.99 -4.58 -17.67
N LYS A 310 26.13 -4.70 -17.00
CA LYS A 310 27.39 -4.07 -17.42
C LYS A 310 28.15 -4.84 -18.48
N GLU A 311 27.94 -6.15 -18.56
CA GLU A 311 28.65 -7.01 -19.50
C GLU A 311 28.42 -6.57 -20.95
N GLY A 312 29.49 -6.58 -21.74
CA GLY A 312 29.50 -6.09 -23.11
C GLY A 312 29.53 -4.57 -23.17
N ASN A 313 28.69 -3.98 -24.01
CA ASN A 313 28.60 -2.52 -24.13
C ASN A 313 27.53 -1.99 -23.18
N TYR A 314 27.94 -1.60 -21.95
CA TYR A 314 27.05 -1.02 -20.95
C TYR A 314 26.25 0.18 -21.49
N PHE A 315 26.88 1.05 -22.29
CA PHE A 315 26.19 2.19 -22.87
C PHE A 315 25.10 1.74 -23.86
N ALA A 316 25.35 0.70 -24.65
CA ALA A 316 24.32 0.11 -25.52
C ALA A 316 23.19 -0.54 -24.71
N ASN A 317 23.50 -1.27 -23.63
CA ASN A 317 22.48 -1.86 -22.75
C ASN A 317 21.62 -0.78 -22.08
N LEU A 318 22.25 0.31 -21.63
CA LEU A 318 21.57 1.47 -21.05
C LEU A 318 20.66 2.13 -22.07
N LEU A 319 21.15 2.39 -23.28
CA LEU A 319 20.35 2.95 -24.38
C LEU A 319 19.22 2.00 -24.80
N ALA A 320 19.42 0.68 -24.73
CA ALA A 320 18.38 -0.30 -25.03
C ALA A 320 17.23 -0.21 -24.03
N VAL A 321 17.55 -0.12 -22.73
CA VAL A 321 16.57 0.04 -21.65
C VAL A 321 15.90 1.41 -21.71
N TRP A 322 16.66 2.49 -21.82
CA TRP A 322 16.08 3.83 -21.91
C TRP A 322 15.26 4.01 -23.19
N GLY A 323 15.73 3.45 -24.30
CA GLY A 323 15.03 3.44 -25.58
C GLY A 323 13.64 2.83 -25.46
N GLY A 324 13.49 1.68 -24.78
CA GLY A 324 12.17 1.09 -24.58
C GLY A 324 11.29 1.85 -23.59
N VAL A 325 11.87 2.42 -22.53
CA VAL A 325 11.12 3.30 -21.60
C VAL A 325 10.56 4.52 -22.34
N PHE A 326 11.40 5.22 -23.12
CA PHE A 326 10.99 6.41 -23.86
C PHE A 326 10.09 6.09 -25.06
N ALA A 327 10.30 4.97 -25.75
CA ALA A 327 9.39 4.52 -26.81
C ALA A 327 7.98 4.28 -26.25
N GLY A 328 7.88 3.63 -25.08
CA GLY A 328 6.60 3.45 -24.39
C GLY A 328 5.98 4.77 -23.93
N ALA A 329 6.79 5.71 -23.43
CA ALA A 329 6.33 7.05 -23.05
C ALA A 329 5.81 7.84 -24.26
N ILE A 330 6.50 7.82 -25.38
CA ILE A 330 6.07 8.50 -26.61
C ILE A 330 4.77 7.90 -27.14
N ALA A 331 4.69 6.57 -27.25
CA ALA A 331 3.49 5.90 -27.77
C ALA A 331 2.26 6.16 -26.90
N SER A 332 2.40 5.98 -25.57
CA SER A 332 1.32 6.27 -24.63
C SER A 332 0.93 7.74 -24.61
N PHE A 333 1.90 8.66 -24.69
CA PHE A 333 1.64 10.10 -24.79
C PHE A 333 0.83 10.46 -26.03
N LEU A 334 1.20 9.93 -27.21
CA LEU A 334 0.51 10.23 -28.47
C LEU A 334 -0.95 9.76 -28.43
N VAL A 335 -1.18 8.52 -28.00
CA VAL A 335 -2.53 7.95 -27.89
C VAL A 335 -3.35 8.69 -26.82
N ALA A 336 -2.78 8.94 -25.64
CA ALA A 336 -3.45 9.69 -24.59
C ALA A 336 -3.77 11.12 -25.01
N SER A 337 -2.88 11.78 -25.76
CA SER A 337 -3.09 13.14 -26.27
C SER A 337 -4.28 13.21 -27.23
N ILE A 338 -4.44 12.22 -28.11
CA ILE A 338 -5.59 12.12 -29.02
C ILE A 338 -6.87 11.95 -28.20
N ILE A 339 -6.88 11.02 -27.23
CA ILE A 339 -8.04 10.74 -26.38
C ILE A 339 -8.45 11.98 -25.57
N LEU A 340 -7.49 12.66 -24.94
CA LEU A 340 -7.76 13.83 -24.09
C LEU A 340 -8.18 15.06 -24.90
N LYS A 341 -7.64 15.26 -26.10
CA LYS A 341 -8.07 16.35 -26.99
C LYS A 341 -9.46 16.13 -27.59
N ALA A 342 -9.80 14.88 -27.91
CA ALA A 342 -11.13 14.53 -28.42
C ALA A 342 -12.22 14.61 -27.35
N ASP A 343 -11.82 14.70 -26.07
CA ASP A 343 -12.73 14.66 -24.95
C ASP A 343 -13.39 16.03 -24.66
N LYS A 344 -14.72 16.05 -24.86
CA LYS A 344 -15.59 17.20 -24.59
C LYS A 344 -16.37 17.09 -23.28
N SER A 345 -16.20 16.00 -22.53
CA SER A 345 -16.89 15.84 -21.24
C SER A 345 -16.31 16.77 -20.17
N GLU A 346 -17.17 17.22 -19.24
CA GLU A 346 -16.72 17.66 -17.92
C GLU A 346 -16.24 16.42 -17.18
N GLY A 347 -14.93 16.30 -16.98
CA GLY A 347 -14.32 15.07 -16.47
C GLY A 347 -14.76 14.75 -15.04
N ALA A 348 -14.78 13.45 -14.68
CA ALA A 348 -14.84 13.03 -13.30
C ALA A 348 -13.73 13.72 -12.49
N SER A 349 -14.02 14.14 -11.26
CA SER A 349 -13.03 14.82 -10.42
C SER A 349 -11.89 13.84 -10.09
N LEU A 350 -10.65 14.31 -10.12
CA LEU A 350 -9.47 13.49 -9.80
C LEU A 350 -9.62 12.87 -8.39
N GLU A 351 -10.22 13.62 -7.48
CA GLU A 351 -10.46 13.26 -6.10
C GLU A 351 -11.41 12.04 -6.01
N SER A 352 -12.48 12.02 -6.81
CA SER A 352 -13.39 10.86 -6.87
C SER A 352 -12.71 9.61 -7.43
N ALA A 353 -11.86 9.78 -8.46
CA ALA A 353 -11.12 8.69 -9.04
C ALA A 353 -10.05 8.15 -8.09
N GLN A 354 -9.35 9.01 -7.35
CA GLN A 354 -8.42 8.62 -6.30
C GLN A 354 -9.11 7.84 -5.19
N ALA A 355 -10.30 8.26 -4.75
CA ALA A 355 -11.09 7.54 -3.76
C ALA A 355 -11.52 6.14 -4.26
N ALA A 356 -12.06 6.06 -5.47
CA ALA A 356 -12.42 4.78 -6.11
C ALA A 356 -11.21 3.85 -6.29
N THR A 357 -10.06 4.43 -6.62
CA THR A 357 -8.78 3.73 -6.78
C THR A 357 -8.27 3.20 -5.43
N LYS A 358 -8.35 3.99 -4.34
CA LYS A 358 -8.02 3.55 -2.98
C LYS A 358 -8.90 2.37 -2.55
N ALA A 359 -10.21 2.46 -2.80
CA ALA A 359 -11.16 1.39 -2.51
C ALA A 359 -10.88 0.11 -3.32
N ALA A 360 -10.64 0.23 -4.63
CA ALA A 360 -10.30 -0.91 -5.49
C ALA A 360 -8.98 -1.58 -5.08
N LYS A 361 -7.98 -0.79 -4.66
CA LYS A 361 -6.70 -1.28 -4.15
C LYS A 361 -6.88 -2.06 -2.85
N ALA A 362 -7.73 -1.59 -1.94
CA ALA A 362 -8.05 -2.31 -0.70
C ALA A 362 -8.67 -3.68 -1.01
N VAL A 363 -9.67 -3.73 -1.91
CA VAL A 363 -10.28 -5.00 -2.35
C VAL A 363 -9.25 -5.94 -2.99
N ALA A 364 -8.37 -5.43 -3.86
CA ALA A 364 -7.33 -6.24 -4.52
C ALA A 364 -6.31 -6.83 -3.53
N LYS A 365 -6.03 -6.12 -2.44
CA LYS A 365 -5.20 -6.61 -1.33
C LYS A 365 -5.90 -7.61 -0.41
N GLY A 366 -7.15 -7.95 -0.69
CA GLY A 366 -7.98 -8.77 0.18
C GLY A 366 -8.74 -7.97 1.23
N GLN A 367 -8.35 -6.72 1.49
CA GLN A 367 -8.86 -5.80 2.52
C GLN A 367 -10.29 -5.30 2.20
N ALA A 368 -11.22 -6.21 1.98
CA ALA A 368 -12.62 -5.90 1.82
C ALA A 368 -13.09 -5.12 3.06
N GLN A 369 -13.61 -3.91 2.83
CA GLN A 369 -14.35 -3.19 3.85
C GLN A 369 -15.58 -4.03 4.20
N VAL A 370 -15.58 -4.60 5.40
CA VAL A 370 -16.81 -4.97 6.07
C VAL A 370 -17.52 -3.65 6.36
N PRO A 371 -18.76 -3.44 5.88
CA PRO A 371 -19.54 -2.28 6.27
C PRO A 371 -19.70 -2.28 7.79
N LEU A 372 -19.35 -1.17 8.44
CA LEU A 372 -19.74 -0.90 9.82
C LEU A 372 -21.25 -1.09 9.93
N SER A 373 -21.68 -2.12 10.64
CA SER A 373 -23.09 -2.39 10.88
C SER A 373 -23.30 -2.91 12.30
N SER A 374 -23.00 -2.07 13.29
CA SER A 374 -23.74 -2.05 14.57
C SER A 374 -23.42 -0.75 15.31
N ASP A 375 -24.44 -0.09 15.87
CA ASP A 375 -24.27 1.03 16.79
C ASP A 375 -23.42 0.59 18.00
N VAL A 376 -22.32 1.30 18.26
CA VAL A 376 -21.44 1.08 19.41
C VAL A 376 -22.14 1.65 20.65
N THR A 377 -22.96 0.85 21.32
CA THR A 377 -23.66 1.25 22.55
C THR A 377 -23.08 0.54 23.76
N THR A 378 -23.27 1.09 24.96
CA THR A 378 -22.85 0.48 26.24
C THR A 378 -23.45 -0.89 26.48
N ASP A 379 -24.64 -1.16 25.94
CA ASP A 379 -25.31 -2.46 26.04
C ASP A 379 -24.58 -3.54 25.20
N ASN A 380 -23.76 -3.14 24.24
CA ASN A 380 -23.08 -4.03 23.30
C ASN A 380 -21.56 -4.10 23.49
N VAL A 381 -20.95 -3.31 24.38
CA VAL A 381 -19.49 -3.27 24.57
C VAL A 381 -19.11 -3.43 26.04
N HIS A 382 -18.67 -4.63 26.41
CA HIS A 382 -18.15 -4.96 27.74
C HIS A 382 -16.63 -4.90 27.84
N GLN A 383 -15.90 -4.88 26.73
CA GLN A 383 -14.44 -4.71 26.73
C GLN A 383 -13.96 -4.08 25.43
N ILE A 384 -12.87 -3.31 25.51
CA ILE A 384 -12.21 -2.70 24.34
C ILE A 384 -10.78 -3.25 24.23
N ILE A 385 -10.41 -3.71 23.03
CA ILE A 385 -9.09 -4.27 22.76
C ILE A 385 -8.45 -3.55 21.58
N PHE A 386 -7.31 -2.92 21.83
CA PHE A 386 -6.43 -2.41 20.78
C PHE A 386 -5.62 -3.57 20.20
N ALA A 387 -5.81 -3.87 18.91
CA ALA A 387 -5.11 -4.95 18.26
C ALA A 387 -4.11 -4.43 17.23
N CYS A 388 -2.83 -4.81 17.39
CA CYS A 388 -1.78 -4.61 16.40
C CYS A 388 -1.05 -5.92 16.12
N ASP A 389 -0.12 -5.94 15.18
CA ASP A 389 0.55 -7.18 14.74
C ASP A 389 1.32 -7.87 15.88
N ALA A 390 2.11 -7.11 16.64
CA ALA A 390 2.94 -7.63 17.75
C ALA A 390 2.30 -7.50 19.14
N GLY A 391 1.20 -6.77 19.28
CA GLY A 391 0.56 -6.50 20.58
C GLY A 391 1.31 -5.53 21.50
N MET A 392 2.40 -4.91 21.04
CA MET A 392 3.23 -3.95 21.80
C MET A 392 3.48 -2.67 20.97
N GLY A 393 3.79 -1.55 21.64
CA GLY A 393 4.10 -0.27 20.98
C GLY A 393 2.92 0.71 20.91
N SER A 394 2.61 1.21 19.71
CA SER A 394 1.59 2.26 19.49
C SER A 394 0.18 1.87 19.94
N SER A 395 -0.18 0.58 19.89
CA SER A 395 -1.45 0.06 20.41
C SER A 395 -1.56 0.10 21.93
N ALA A 396 -0.45 -0.07 22.66
CA ALA A 396 -0.42 0.04 24.11
C ALA A 396 -0.59 1.51 24.55
N MET A 397 0.00 2.43 23.80
CA MET A 397 -0.19 3.87 24.00
C MET A 397 -1.63 4.30 23.68
N GLY A 398 -2.18 3.87 22.54
CA GLY A 398 -3.59 4.10 22.18
C GLY A 398 -4.58 3.54 23.20
N ALA A 399 -4.34 2.32 23.70
CA ALA A 399 -5.12 1.72 24.78
C ALA A 399 -5.05 2.54 26.07
N SER A 400 -3.91 3.16 26.37
CA SER A 400 -3.75 3.98 27.57
C SER A 400 -4.47 5.32 27.44
N LEU A 401 -4.40 5.96 26.27
CA LEU A 401 -5.15 7.18 25.97
C LEU A 401 -6.67 6.96 26.05
N LEU A 402 -7.18 5.88 25.45
CA LEU A 402 -8.61 5.59 25.52
C LEU A 402 -9.03 5.16 26.94
N ARG A 403 -8.20 4.41 27.68
CA ARG A 403 -8.46 4.05 29.08
C ARG A 403 -8.65 5.29 29.95
N ASP A 404 -7.81 6.30 29.77
CA ASP A 404 -7.95 7.56 30.49
C ASP A 404 -9.23 8.31 30.12
N LYS A 405 -9.62 8.30 28.84
CA LYS A 405 -10.89 8.90 28.36
C LYS A 405 -12.12 8.15 28.90
N VAL A 406 -12.13 6.81 28.85
CA VAL A 406 -13.18 5.94 29.41
C VAL A 406 -13.35 6.20 30.91
N LYS A 407 -12.23 6.29 31.66
CA LYS A 407 -12.26 6.58 33.09
C LYS A 407 -12.76 7.99 33.40
N LYS A 408 -12.34 9.00 32.63
CA LYS A 408 -12.84 10.39 32.76
C LYS A 408 -14.34 10.51 32.44
N ALA A 409 -14.84 9.70 31.51
CA ALA A 409 -16.25 9.61 31.15
C ALA A 409 -17.10 8.81 32.14
N GLY A 410 -16.51 8.26 33.21
CA GLY A 410 -17.24 7.49 34.24
C GLY A 410 -17.66 6.07 33.80
N LEU A 411 -17.12 5.57 32.68
CA LEU A 411 -17.43 4.23 32.16
C LEU A 411 -16.52 3.17 32.80
N ASN A 412 -17.09 2.05 33.24
CA ASN A 412 -16.35 0.90 33.81
C ASN A 412 -16.05 -0.17 32.76
N ILE A 413 -15.51 0.23 31.60
CA ILE A 413 -15.17 -0.70 30.50
C ILE A 413 -13.65 -0.97 30.48
N PRO A 414 -13.19 -2.24 30.59
CA PRO A 414 -11.78 -2.57 30.51
C PRO A 414 -11.21 -2.30 29.11
N VAL A 415 -10.15 -1.49 29.05
CA VAL A 415 -9.39 -1.21 27.83
C VAL A 415 -8.03 -1.89 27.88
N THR A 416 -7.77 -2.81 26.96
CA THR A 416 -6.51 -3.59 26.89
C THR A 416 -5.89 -3.53 25.49
N ASN A 417 -4.67 -4.04 25.34
CA ASN A 417 -4.02 -4.23 24.05
C ASN A 417 -3.59 -5.69 23.87
N LYS A 418 -3.71 -6.23 22.66
CA LYS A 418 -3.30 -7.60 22.32
C LYS A 418 -2.70 -7.66 20.91
N ALA A 419 -1.90 -8.68 20.66
CA ALA A 419 -1.50 -9.01 19.30
C ALA A 419 -2.72 -9.59 18.56
N ILE A 420 -2.89 -9.29 17.25
CA ILE A 420 -3.99 -9.84 16.44
C ILE A 420 -3.97 -11.37 16.46
N ALA A 421 -2.79 -11.97 16.49
CA ALA A 421 -2.61 -13.43 16.61
C ALA A 421 -3.20 -14.01 17.91
N ASN A 422 -3.34 -13.20 18.96
CA ASN A 422 -3.81 -13.58 20.29
C ASN A 422 -5.23 -13.08 20.57
N LEU A 423 -5.92 -12.50 19.57
CA LEU A 423 -7.33 -12.18 19.68
C LEU A 423 -8.15 -13.47 19.79
N GLN A 424 -9.09 -13.45 20.71
CA GLN A 424 -10.12 -14.47 20.89
C GLN A 424 -11.44 -13.86 20.43
N ASP A 425 -12.23 -14.63 19.69
CA ASP A 425 -13.55 -14.19 19.24
C ASP A 425 -14.53 -14.20 20.41
N THR A 426 -14.61 -13.07 21.11
CA THR A 426 -15.48 -12.88 22.27
C THR A 426 -16.59 -11.91 21.92
N ASP A 427 -17.80 -12.22 22.35
CA ASP A 427 -18.96 -11.35 22.15
C ASP A 427 -18.81 -10.03 22.94
N HIS A 428 -19.60 -9.03 22.59
CA HIS A 428 -19.62 -7.71 23.24
C HIS A 428 -18.25 -7.04 23.39
N THR A 429 -17.39 -7.23 22.38
CA THR A 429 -16.00 -6.75 22.41
C THR A 429 -15.79 -5.76 21.27
N LEU A 430 -15.22 -4.60 21.58
CA LEU A 430 -14.82 -3.61 20.58
C LEU A 430 -13.33 -3.75 20.26
N ILE A 431 -13.00 -4.10 19.03
CA ILE A 431 -11.63 -4.21 18.52
C ILE A 431 -11.26 -2.93 17.77
N ILE A 432 -10.17 -2.29 18.20
CA ILE A 432 -9.63 -1.10 17.53
C ILE A 432 -8.30 -1.46 16.86
N THR A 433 -8.21 -1.26 15.55
CA THR A 433 -7.01 -1.55 14.76
C THR A 433 -6.61 -0.38 13.86
N GLN A 434 -5.40 -0.43 13.30
CA GLN A 434 -5.07 0.40 12.15
C GLN A 434 -5.82 -0.06 10.89
N GLU A 435 -6.07 0.85 9.92
CA GLU A 435 -6.76 0.52 8.65
C GLU A 435 -6.15 -0.72 7.97
N GLU A 436 -4.82 -0.82 7.96
CA GLU A 436 -4.09 -1.90 7.30
C GLU A 436 -4.31 -3.28 7.94
N LEU A 437 -4.73 -3.30 9.21
CA LEU A 437 -4.88 -4.49 10.03
C LEU A 437 -6.35 -4.87 10.32
N ALA A 438 -7.30 -4.02 9.92
CA ALA A 438 -8.72 -4.17 10.24
C ALA A 438 -9.31 -5.48 9.73
N GLU A 439 -9.01 -5.84 8.49
CA GLU A 439 -9.53 -7.08 7.90
C GLU A 439 -9.02 -8.32 8.63
N ARG A 440 -7.73 -8.34 9.02
CA ARG A 440 -7.10 -9.47 9.71
C ARG A 440 -7.71 -9.66 11.10
N ALA A 441 -8.06 -8.58 11.79
CA ALA A 441 -8.76 -8.63 13.07
C ALA A 441 -10.22 -9.07 12.91
N ALA A 442 -10.93 -8.58 11.88
CA ALA A 442 -12.30 -8.96 11.57
C ALA A 442 -12.43 -10.46 11.26
N GLN A 443 -11.51 -11.03 10.47
CA GLN A 443 -11.47 -12.47 10.20
C GLN A 443 -11.26 -13.32 11.45
N ARG A 444 -10.51 -12.82 12.43
CA ARG A 444 -10.19 -13.50 13.69
C ARG A 444 -11.32 -13.41 14.72
N THR A 445 -12.05 -12.30 14.71
CA THR A 445 -13.08 -11.98 15.71
C THR A 445 -14.36 -11.50 15.02
N PRO A 446 -15.03 -12.38 14.25
CA PRO A 446 -16.19 -12.01 13.44
C PRO A 446 -17.40 -11.55 14.27
N ARG A 447 -17.46 -11.89 15.56
CA ARG A 447 -18.55 -11.48 16.46
C ARG A 447 -18.27 -10.17 17.20
N ALA A 448 -17.04 -9.68 17.15
CA ALA A 448 -16.66 -8.43 17.79
C ALA A 448 -17.05 -7.23 16.91
N LEU A 449 -17.23 -6.06 17.53
CA LEU A 449 -17.35 -4.79 16.83
C LEU A 449 -15.95 -4.31 16.41
N HIS A 450 -15.82 -3.76 15.20
CA HIS A 450 -14.53 -3.35 14.66
C HIS A 450 -14.51 -1.87 14.31
N VAL A 451 -13.48 -1.16 14.81
CA VAL A 451 -13.20 0.23 14.44
C VAL A 451 -11.77 0.35 13.95
N ALA A 452 -11.62 0.85 12.72
CA ALA A 452 -10.32 1.14 12.12
C ALA A 452 -9.95 2.62 12.33
N VAL A 453 -8.71 2.88 12.76
CA VAL A 453 -8.12 4.21 12.92
C VAL A 453 -6.88 4.37 12.04
N ASP A 454 -6.53 5.60 11.67
CA ASP A 454 -5.32 5.86 10.88
C ASP A 454 -4.05 5.75 11.75
N ASN A 455 -4.11 6.30 12.97
CA ASN A 455 -3.01 6.29 13.93
C ASN A 455 -3.53 6.06 15.35
N PHE A 456 -2.87 5.19 16.12
CA PHE A 456 -3.25 4.90 17.49
C PHE A 456 -3.02 6.06 18.47
N LEU A 457 -2.11 6.98 18.17
CA LEU A 457 -1.74 8.08 19.08
C LEU A 457 -2.64 9.30 18.92
N THR A 458 -3.17 9.51 17.72
CA THR A 458 -3.93 10.71 17.34
C THR A 458 -5.08 10.29 16.44
N SER A 459 -6.24 9.99 17.03
CA SER A 459 -7.45 9.71 16.27
C SER A 459 -8.64 10.42 16.89
N PRO A 460 -9.38 11.25 16.12
CA PRO A 460 -10.61 11.88 16.58
C PRO A 460 -11.71 10.84 16.88
N LYS A 461 -11.59 9.63 16.30
CA LYS A 461 -12.53 8.52 16.52
C LYS A 461 -12.64 8.07 17.98
N TYR A 462 -11.64 8.35 18.82
CA TYR A 462 -11.73 8.01 20.25
C TYR A 462 -12.78 8.83 20.97
N ASP A 463 -12.96 10.09 20.58
CA ASP A 463 -13.99 10.95 21.16
C ASP A 463 -15.39 10.54 20.68
N GLU A 464 -15.51 10.11 19.41
CA GLU A 464 -16.74 9.52 18.87
C GLU A 464 -17.13 8.22 19.61
N ILE A 465 -16.17 7.32 19.86
CA ILE A 465 -16.42 6.08 20.61
C ILE A 465 -16.92 6.38 22.02
N ILE A 466 -16.33 7.37 22.70
CA ILE A 466 -16.77 7.75 24.05
C ILE A 466 -18.15 8.39 24.04
N ALA A 467 -18.46 9.24 23.05
CA ALA A 467 -19.78 9.84 22.90
C ALA A 467 -20.86 8.76 22.68
N GLN A 468 -20.58 7.81 21.79
CA GLN A 468 -21.48 6.68 21.53
C GLN A 468 -21.67 5.78 22.76
N LEU A 469 -20.59 5.49 23.51
CA LEU A 469 -20.67 4.68 24.73
C LEU A 469 -21.36 5.40 25.89
N THR A 470 -21.27 6.72 26.01
CA THR A 470 -21.91 7.43 27.14
C THR A 470 -23.40 7.68 26.93
N ASN A 471 -23.98 7.26 25.79
CA ASN A 471 -25.31 7.67 25.34
C ASN A 471 -25.52 9.20 25.45
N GLN A 472 -24.41 9.95 25.46
CA GLN A 472 -24.44 11.33 25.09
C GLN A 472 -24.68 11.26 23.60
N THR A 473 -25.97 11.30 23.23
CA THR A 473 -26.35 11.87 21.96
C THR A 473 -25.56 13.17 21.92
N ALA A 474 -24.48 13.19 21.15
CA ALA A 474 -24.05 14.45 20.63
C ALA A 474 -25.33 14.97 20.00
N THR A 475 -25.85 16.05 20.54
CA THR A 475 -26.65 17.03 19.83
C THR A 475 -25.79 17.60 18.68
N HIS A 476 -25.17 16.73 17.88
CA HIS A 476 -25.05 16.91 16.47
C HIS A 476 -26.40 16.44 15.93
N ALA A 477 -27.30 17.40 15.81
CA ALA A 477 -28.46 17.28 14.95
C ALA A 477 -27.95 17.01 13.52
N SER A 478 -27.71 15.73 13.22
CA SER A 478 -27.50 15.20 11.88
C SER A 478 -28.80 14.60 11.39
N ALA A 479 -29.88 15.39 11.46
CA ALA A 479 -31.10 15.21 10.69
C ALA A 479 -31.90 16.51 10.81
N GLN A 480 -32.12 17.16 9.65
CA GLN A 480 -32.84 18.43 9.45
C GLN A 480 -32.05 19.73 9.73
N VAL A 481 -30.96 19.95 9.00
CA VAL A 481 -30.68 21.28 8.39
C VAL A 481 -30.11 21.06 6.98
N GLU A 482 -30.89 20.41 6.11
CA GLU A 482 -30.91 20.76 4.69
C GLU A 482 -32.03 21.80 4.50
N ALA A 483 -31.80 23.00 5.00
CA ALA A 483 -32.45 24.26 4.59
C ALA A 483 -31.94 25.37 5.52
N GLN A 484 -31.28 26.38 4.94
CA GLN A 484 -30.72 27.59 5.57
C GLN A 484 -29.35 27.49 6.23
N VAL A 485 -28.28 27.28 5.44
CA VAL A 485 -27.15 28.22 5.41
C VAL A 485 -26.67 28.36 3.96
N GLN A 486 -27.26 29.30 3.25
CA GLN A 486 -26.58 29.98 2.14
C GLN A 486 -25.58 30.96 2.76
N GLY A 487 -24.29 30.88 2.38
CA GLY A 487 -23.29 31.91 2.64
C GLY A 487 -22.89 32.04 4.13
N LEU A 488 -21.68 32.40 4.51
CA LEU A 488 -20.69 33.20 3.84
C LEU A 488 -19.29 32.64 4.15
N ALA A 489 -18.38 32.68 3.19
CA ALA A 489 -16.96 32.82 3.55
C ALA A 489 -16.84 34.03 4.51
N PRO A 490 -16.06 33.97 5.60
CA PRO A 490 -15.96 35.10 6.53
C PRO A 490 -15.63 36.37 5.75
N ASP A 491 -16.49 37.38 5.88
CA ASP A 491 -16.34 38.65 5.18
C ASP A 491 -15.19 39.42 5.85
N LEU A 492 -14.04 39.42 5.18
CA LEU A 492 -12.82 40.07 5.66
C LEU A 492 -12.87 41.60 5.55
N SER A 493 -13.95 42.20 5.02
CA SER A 493 -14.09 43.66 4.91
C SER A 493 -14.03 44.38 6.26
N ASN A 494 -14.34 43.69 7.36
CA ASN A 494 -14.30 44.22 8.73
C ASN A 494 -13.30 43.49 9.65
N VAL A 495 -12.33 42.74 9.10
CA VAL A 495 -11.34 42.00 9.90
C VAL A 495 -10.07 42.81 10.10
N GLU A 496 -9.79 43.19 11.34
CA GLU A 496 -8.62 43.98 11.74
C GLU A 496 -7.42 43.12 12.13
N LYS A 497 -7.63 41.85 12.52
CA LYS A 497 -6.56 40.91 12.85
C LYS A 497 -6.97 39.47 12.63
N VAL A 498 -6.02 38.65 12.16
CA VAL A 498 -6.15 37.20 12.05
C VAL A 498 -5.32 36.54 13.16
N ILE A 499 -5.92 35.62 13.91
CA ILE A 499 -5.34 35.02 15.10
C ILE A 499 -5.28 33.51 14.94
N PHE A 500 -4.08 32.95 15.05
CA PHE A 500 -3.85 31.51 15.17
C PHE A 500 -3.85 31.13 16.65
N ALA A 501 -4.95 30.57 17.11
CA ALA A 501 -5.11 30.15 18.50
C ALA A 501 -4.36 28.83 18.75
N TYR A 502 -3.58 28.73 19.84
CA TYR A 502 -2.83 27.52 20.17
C TYR A 502 -2.85 27.13 21.65
N GLY A 503 -2.69 25.83 21.89
CA GLY A 503 -2.40 25.24 23.21
C GLY A 503 -1.03 24.58 23.19
N ALA A 504 -0.98 23.25 23.38
CA ALA A 504 0.27 22.50 23.26
C ALA A 504 0.88 22.50 21.84
N ALA A 505 0.07 22.80 20.81
CA ALA A 505 0.46 22.79 19.40
C ALA A 505 0.95 24.16 18.87
N GLN A 506 1.76 24.87 19.66
CA GLN A 506 2.28 26.20 19.29
C GLN A 506 3.00 26.21 17.93
N GLY A 507 3.80 25.18 17.63
CA GLY A 507 4.55 25.09 16.38
C GLY A 507 3.67 25.12 15.13
N SER A 508 2.51 24.44 15.15
CA SER A 508 1.57 24.43 14.01
C SER A 508 0.91 25.78 13.79
N ALA A 509 0.58 26.50 14.87
CA ALA A 509 0.02 27.85 14.80
C ALA A 509 1.06 28.86 14.28
N THR A 510 2.32 28.76 14.72
CA THR A 510 3.41 29.62 14.22
C THR A 510 3.68 29.38 12.72
N MET A 511 3.66 28.12 12.27
CA MET A 511 3.82 27.78 10.85
C MET A 511 2.64 28.27 10.01
N GLY A 512 1.41 28.14 10.51
CA GLY A 512 0.21 28.66 9.86
C GLY A 512 0.22 30.19 9.76
N GLN A 513 0.58 30.88 10.85
CA GLN A 513 0.78 32.31 10.88
C GLN A 513 1.80 32.76 9.82
N ALA A 514 2.97 32.11 9.76
CA ALA A 514 4.01 32.43 8.78
C ALA A 514 3.52 32.21 7.34
N THR A 515 2.78 31.13 7.10
CA THR A 515 2.22 30.80 5.79
C THR A 515 1.21 31.85 5.33
N LEU A 516 0.22 32.19 6.18
CA LEU A 516 -0.78 33.19 5.83
C LEU A 516 -0.19 34.60 5.72
N SER A 517 0.77 34.95 6.59
CA SER A 517 1.51 36.21 6.51
C SER A 517 2.27 36.34 5.18
N ALA A 518 2.90 35.26 4.71
CA ALA A 518 3.58 35.24 3.43
C ALA A 518 2.60 35.42 2.25
N ILE A 519 1.42 34.79 2.32
CA ILE A 519 0.37 34.96 1.31
C ILE A 519 -0.15 36.40 1.31
N PHE A 520 -0.43 36.99 2.48
CA PHE A 520 -0.90 38.38 2.61
C PHE A 520 0.13 39.38 2.07
N LYS A 521 1.41 39.21 2.42
CA LYS A 521 2.51 40.05 1.91
C LYS A 521 2.63 39.98 0.39
N ASN A 522 2.51 38.79 -0.20
CA ASN A 522 2.60 38.59 -1.65
C ASN A 522 1.37 39.17 -2.40
N LYS A 523 0.27 39.42 -1.68
CA LYS A 523 -0.99 39.94 -2.23
C LYS A 523 -1.26 41.41 -1.85
N GLY A 524 -0.37 42.04 -1.08
CA GLY A 524 -0.51 43.44 -0.64
C GLY A 524 -1.59 43.68 0.42
N ILE A 525 -1.89 42.68 1.25
CA ILE A 525 -2.90 42.76 2.33
C ILE A 525 -2.20 43.17 3.63
N GLU A 526 -2.66 44.23 4.29
CA GLU A 526 -2.03 44.81 5.50
C GLU A 526 -2.61 44.30 6.83
N ILE A 527 -3.51 43.30 6.80
CA ILE A 527 -4.13 42.74 8.01
C ILE A 527 -3.07 41.97 8.83
N PRO A 528 -2.84 42.30 10.11
CA PRO A 528 -1.88 41.60 10.95
C PRO A 528 -2.32 40.16 11.24
N VAL A 529 -1.37 39.22 11.12
CA VAL A 529 -1.54 37.80 11.44
C VAL A 529 -0.67 37.46 12.66
N VAL A 530 -1.31 37.07 13.75
CA VAL A 530 -0.65 36.79 15.04
C VAL A 530 -1.00 35.39 15.54
N SER A 531 -0.22 34.86 16.47
CA SER A 531 -0.56 33.63 17.19
C SER A 531 -0.73 33.93 18.68
N LEU A 532 -1.80 33.41 19.29
CA LEU A 532 -2.12 33.61 20.71
C LEU A 532 -2.42 32.29 21.40
N SER A 533 -2.03 32.19 22.67
CA SER A 533 -2.40 31.05 23.52
C SER A 533 -3.90 31.06 23.80
N TYR A 534 -4.52 29.90 23.97
CA TYR A 534 -5.92 29.81 24.42
C TYR A 534 -6.19 30.56 25.73
N ALA A 535 -5.17 30.77 26.58
CA ALA A 535 -5.31 31.55 27.80
C ALA A 535 -5.55 33.05 27.54
N ASP A 536 -5.02 33.58 26.44
CA ASP A 536 -5.04 35.01 26.10
C ASP A 536 -6.12 35.34 25.05
N LEU A 537 -6.94 34.35 24.68
CA LEU A 537 -7.93 34.50 23.61
C LEU A 537 -9.13 35.36 24.01
N SER A 538 -9.44 35.43 25.32
CA SER A 538 -10.52 36.26 25.86
C SER A 538 -10.34 37.74 25.53
N ASP A 539 -9.09 38.18 25.42
CA ASP A 539 -8.71 39.57 25.14
C ASP A 539 -8.87 39.92 23.65
N SER A 540 -9.20 38.93 22.82
CA SER A 540 -9.39 39.06 21.37
C SER A 540 -10.78 38.64 20.90
N ASN A 541 -11.79 38.77 21.76
CA ASN A 541 -13.18 38.42 21.50
C ASN A 541 -13.99 39.50 20.73
N ALA A 542 -13.36 40.20 19.78
CA ALA A 542 -14.04 41.24 18.98
C ALA A 542 -14.59 40.65 17.68
N GLN A 543 -15.72 41.18 17.18
CA GLN A 543 -16.29 40.80 15.86
C GLN A 543 -15.36 41.12 14.68
N THR A 544 -14.38 42.00 14.90
CA THR A 544 -13.32 42.35 13.94
C THR A 544 -12.12 41.39 13.97
N SER A 545 -12.13 40.39 14.86
CA SER A 545 -11.05 39.38 14.97
C SER A 545 -11.46 38.10 14.26
N LEU A 546 -10.61 37.61 13.35
CA LEU A 546 -10.78 36.30 12.70
C LEU A 546 -9.85 35.29 13.37
N ILE A 547 -10.40 34.29 14.03
CA ILE A 547 -9.64 33.24 14.68
C ILE A 547 -9.58 32.01 13.78
N VAL A 548 -8.38 31.60 13.42
CA VAL A 548 -8.11 30.36 12.69
C VAL A 548 -7.93 29.25 13.71
N THR A 549 -8.77 28.22 13.61
CA THR A 549 -8.74 27.07 14.52
C THR A 549 -9.01 25.78 13.75
N THR A 550 -8.67 24.63 14.35
CA THR A 550 -9.00 23.33 13.77
C THR A 550 -10.43 22.93 14.11
N VAL A 551 -10.99 22.00 13.33
CA VAL A 551 -12.31 21.39 13.62
C VAL A 551 -12.37 20.85 15.05
N VAL A 552 -11.27 20.26 15.53
CA VAL A 552 -11.16 19.68 16.88
C VAL A 552 -11.25 20.74 17.99
N GLU A 553 -10.65 21.91 17.77
CA GLU A 553 -10.57 22.98 18.79
C GLU A 553 -11.67 24.05 18.61
N GLN A 554 -12.55 23.91 17.61
CA GLN A 554 -13.61 24.86 17.31
C GLN A 554 -14.51 25.15 18.52
N ALA A 555 -15.00 24.10 19.20
CA ALA A 555 -15.90 24.26 20.33
C ALA A 555 -15.24 25.02 21.49
N ARG A 556 -13.95 24.76 21.72
CA ARG A 556 -13.15 25.43 22.76
C ARG A 556 -12.91 26.91 22.43
N VAL A 557 -12.53 27.20 21.19
CA VAL A 557 -12.29 28.58 20.75
C VAL A 557 -13.59 29.38 20.74
N GLN A 558 -14.70 28.79 20.30
CA GLN A 558 -16.03 29.42 20.35
C GLN A 558 -16.46 29.73 21.80
N ALA A 559 -16.11 28.88 22.77
CA ALA A 559 -16.40 29.13 24.18
C ALA A 559 -15.55 30.28 24.77
N LEU A 560 -14.31 30.44 24.31
CA LEU A 560 -13.37 31.46 24.81
C LEU A 560 -13.53 32.82 24.12
N ALA A 561 -13.93 32.83 22.85
CA ALA A 561 -14.15 34.02 22.05
C ALA A 561 -15.49 33.92 21.27
N PRO A 562 -16.64 33.97 21.96
CA PRO A 562 -17.96 33.74 21.36
C PRO A 562 -18.40 34.79 20.32
N HIS A 563 -17.79 35.96 20.32
CA HIS A 563 -18.12 37.08 19.44
C HIS A 563 -17.12 37.27 18.29
N ALA A 564 -16.02 36.52 18.26
CA ALA A 564 -15.05 36.57 17.18
C ALA A 564 -15.50 35.74 15.97
N GLN A 565 -15.04 36.12 14.77
CA GLN A 565 -15.25 35.32 13.56
C GLN A 565 -14.33 34.10 13.58
N LEU A 566 -14.78 32.97 13.02
CA LEU A 566 -14.04 31.71 13.03
C LEU A 566 -13.79 31.20 11.62
N LEU A 567 -12.52 30.91 11.34
CA LEU A 567 -12.11 30.12 10.19
C LEU A 567 -11.68 28.73 10.69
N VAL A 568 -12.52 27.74 10.42
CA VAL A 568 -12.27 26.36 10.80
C VAL A 568 -11.55 25.64 9.67
N VAL A 569 -10.40 25.05 9.96
CA VAL A 569 -9.53 24.38 8.97
C VAL A 569 -9.16 22.97 9.42
N ASP A 570 -8.85 22.09 8.47
CA ASP A 570 -8.41 20.72 8.81
C ASP A 570 -6.99 20.70 9.38
N SER A 571 -6.15 21.66 8.98
CA SER A 571 -4.78 21.83 9.46
C SER A 571 -4.39 23.30 9.50
N LEU A 572 -3.77 23.73 10.61
CA LEU A 572 -3.25 25.10 10.73
C LEU A 572 -2.05 25.36 9.80
N VAL A 573 -1.32 24.31 9.38
CA VAL A 573 -0.05 24.46 8.66
C VAL A 573 -0.26 24.65 7.15
N THR A 574 -1.12 23.85 6.54
CA THR A 574 -1.40 23.92 5.10
C THR A 574 -2.86 23.53 4.86
N THR A 575 -3.61 24.44 4.24
CA THR A 575 -5.03 24.23 4.00
C THR A 575 -5.45 25.05 2.77
N PRO A 576 -6.23 24.49 1.84
CA PRO A 576 -6.75 25.23 0.68
C PRO A 576 -7.69 26.39 1.07
N GLU A 577 -8.13 26.44 2.32
CA GLU A 577 -9.00 27.46 2.91
C GLU A 577 -8.29 28.82 2.98
N TYR A 578 -6.95 28.86 3.11
CA TYR A 578 -6.20 30.13 3.08
C TYR A 578 -6.24 30.78 1.71
N ASP A 579 -6.15 29.99 0.63
CA ASP A 579 -6.27 30.50 -0.73
C ASP A 579 -7.70 30.96 -1.03
N LYS A 580 -8.71 30.25 -0.52
CA LYS A 580 -10.13 30.66 -0.60
C LYS A 580 -10.38 31.97 0.15
N LEU A 581 -9.84 32.10 1.37
CA LEU A 581 -9.92 33.30 2.21
C LEU A 581 -9.33 34.53 1.50
N VAL A 582 -8.19 34.35 0.85
CA VAL A 582 -7.51 35.42 0.11
C VAL A 582 -8.23 35.75 -1.21
N ALA A 583 -8.84 34.74 -1.86
CA ALA A 583 -9.64 34.97 -3.06
C ALA A 583 -10.90 35.79 -2.79
N SER A 584 -11.51 35.69 -1.60
CA SER A 584 -12.65 36.53 -1.21
C SER A 584 -12.33 38.02 -1.03
N LEU A 585 -11.06 38.38 -0.81
CA LEU A 585 -10.62 39.78 -0.68
C LEU A 585 -10.43 40.52 -2.03
N ARG A 586 -10.50 39.81 -3.16
CA ARG A 586 -10.30 40.38 -4.51
C ARG A 586 -11.59 40.72 -5.24
N LYS A 587 -12.73 40.71 -4.56
CA LYS A 587 -14.03 41.10 -5.14
C LYS A 587 -14.40 42.53 -4.81
#